data_AF-G5JWQ0-F1
#
_entry.id   AF-G5JWQ0-F1
#
_cell.length_a   1.000
_cell.length_b   1.000
_cell.length_c   1.000
_cell.angle_alpha   90.00
_cell.angle_beta   90.00
_cell.angle_gamma   90.00
#
_symmetry.space_group_name_H-M   'P 1'
#
loop_
_entity.id
_entity.type
_entity.pdbx_description
1 polymer ?
#
loop_
_entity_poly.entity_id
_entity_poly.type
_entity_poly.pdbx_seq_one_letter_code
_entity_poly.pdbx_strand_id
1 'polypeptide(L)'
;MLKTRAELKTEAKARLKGNWAYAVGLSALPYLTMLAIGLACAIVCSVLAASLFMSLTPLVASLIFVPPLIIIYLALLVMMFTVEMGISLGFLDFFRGSKPTYTSASTYILRKNRFWKFFWTNIIMAIFLYLWTILFIVPGIIKGYGYVMTNYILKDKLERGEEVTVTQAITESRRLMQGHKWEYFVLQLSFLGWMILALLTFNIGFLWLVPYMQTTNSAFYQNLRDNS
;
A
#
# COMPACT_ATOMS: atom_id res chain seq x y z
N MET A 1 -0.25 12.30 25.84
CA MET A 1 0.41 10.99 26.01
C MET A 1 0.01 10.14 24.82
N LEU A 2 0.96 9.50 24.15
CA LEU A 2 0.65 8.60 23.05
C LEU A 2 -0.19 7.43 23.55
N LYS A 3 -1.19 7.06 22.76
CA LYS A 3 -2.05 5.91 23.09
C LYS A 3 -1.22 4.64 22.97
N THR A 4 -1.45 3.72 23.89
CA THR A 4 -0.86 2.39 23.88
C THR A 4 -1.32 1.58 22.67
N ARG A 5 -0.55 0.55 22.31
CA ARG A 5 -0.94 -0.41 21.26
C ARG A 5 -2.33 -1.03 21.48
N ALA A 6 -2.73 -1.24 22.74
CA ALA A 6 -4.02 -1.81 23.09
C ALA A 6 -5.16 -0.82 22.81
N GLU A 7 -4.98 0.45 23.15
CA GLU A 7 -5.94 1.52 22.87
C GLU A 7 -6.10 1.74 21.36
N LEU A 8 -4.99 1.80 20.61
CA LEU A 8 -5.02 1.92 19.14
C LEU A 8 -5.80 0.77 18.48
N LYS A 9 -5.53 -0.46 18.93
CA LYS A 9 -6.24 -1.66 18.47
C LYS A 9 -7.72 -1.64 18.85
N THR A 10 -8.06 -1.10 20.02
CA THR A 10 -9.45 -0.97 20.49
C THR A 10 -10.20 0.08 19.68
N GLU A 11 -9.57 1.22 19.39
CA GLU A 11 -10.12 2.27 18.55
C GLU A 11 -10.35 1.79 17.11
N ALA A 12 -9.40 1.06 16.55
CA ALA A 12 -9.56 0.43 15.24
C ALA A 12 -10.75 -0.56 15.22
N LYS A 13 -10.87 -1.42 16.23
CA LYS A 13 -12.02 -2.33 16.37
C LYS A 13 -13.34 -1.58 16.54
N ALA A 14 -13.35 -0.49 17.31
CA ALA A 14 -14.54 0.34 17.50
C ALA A 14 -14.99 0.97 16.17
N ARG A 15 -14.07 1.46 15.35
CA ARG A 15 -14.35 2.00 14.00
C ARG A 15 -14.88 0.93 13.04
N LEU A 16 -14.34 -0.29 13.13
CA LEU A 16 -14.76 -1.43 12.31
C LEU A 16 -16.10 -2.02 12.75
N LYS A 17 -16.49 -1.88 14.02
CA LYS A 17 -17.78 -2.36 14.54
C LYS A 17 -18.93 -1.72 13.75
N GLY A 18 -19.78 -2.56 13.15
CA GLY A 18 -20.88 -2.14 12.27
C GLY A 18 -20.46 -1.79 10.84
N ASN A 19 -19.16 -1.77 10.52
CA ASN A 19 -18.62 -1.40 9.22
C ASN A 19 -17.71 -2.48 8.60
N TRP A 20 -17.65 -3.68 9.20
CA TRP A 20 -16.77 -4.76 8.74
C TRP A 20 -16.97 -5.11 7.27
N ALA A 21 -18.21 -5.26 6.80
CA ALA A 21 -18.49 -5.59 5.40
C ALA A 21 -17.93 -4.54 4.44
N TYR A 22 -18.07 -3.26 4.78
CA TYR A 22 -17.49 -2.16 4.00
C TYR A 22 -15.95 -2.20 4.04
N ALA A 23 -15.35 -2.42 5.21
CA ALA A 23 -13.90 -2.43 5.36
C ALA A 23 -13.23 -3.63 4.64
N VAL A 24 -13.88 -4.80 4.70
CA VAL A 24 -13.51 -5.98 3.89
C VAL A 24 -13.66 -5.65 2.41
N GLY A 25 -14.78 -5.06 1.99
CA GLY A 25 -14.99 -4.63 0.60
C GLY A 25 -13.93 -3.64 0.10
N LEU A 26 -13.55 -2.67 0.94
CA LEU A 26 -12.55 -1.65 0.64
C LEU A 26 -11.16 -2.22 0.39
N SER A 27 -10.79 -3.27 1.12
CA SER A 27 -9.51 -3.97 0.91
C SER A 27 -9.61 -5.02 -0.20
N ALA A 28 -10.60 -5.91 -0.15
CA ALA A 28 -10.66 -7.09 -1.02
C ALA A 28 -11.10 -6.77 -2.47
N LEU A 29 -12.11 -5.92 -2.68
CA LEU A 29 -12.66 -5.71 -4.03
C LEU A 29 -11.61 -5.18 -5.01
N PRO A 30 -10.78 -4.16 -4.68
CA PRO A 30 -9.76 -3.70 -5.61
C PRO A 30 -8.74 -4.79 -5.97
N TYR A 31 -8.28 -5.61 -5.01
CA TYR A 31 -7.38 -6.73 -5.34
C TYR A 31 -8.06 -7.81 -6.16
N LEU A 32 -9.34 -8.12 -5.92
CA LEU A 32 -10.09 -9.08 -6.74
C LEU A 32 -10.26 -8.57 -8.17
N THR A 33 -10.56 -7.28 -8.36
CA THR A 33 -10.63 -6.69 -9.70
C THR A 33 -9.27 -6.72 -10.40
N MET A 34 -8.19 -6.42 -9.68
CA MET A 34 -6.82 -6.50 -10.20
C MET A 34 -6.45 -7.92 -10.60
N LEU A 35 -6.79 -8.90 -9.76
CA LEU A 35 -6.55 -10.32 -10.03
C LEU A 35 -7.29 -10.75 -11.30
N ALA A 36 -8.57 -10.37 -11.44
CA ALA A 36 -9.35 -10.67 -12.63
C ALA A 36 -8.73 -10.07 -13.91
N ILE A 37 -8.27 -8.81 -13.85
CA ILE A 37 -7.56 -8.15 -14.97
C ILE A 37 -6.26 -8.90 -15.29
N GLY A 38 -5.46 -9.23 -14.28
CA GLY A 38 -4.20 -9.96 -14.46
C GLY A 38 -4.40 -11.33 -15.10
N LEU A 39 -5.42 -12.09 -14.66
CA LEU A 39 -5.79 -13.37 -15.24
C LEU A 39 -6.28 -13.22 -16.69
N ALA A 40 -7.13 -12.24 -16.97
CA ALA A 40 -7.59 -11.96 -18.33
C ALA A 40 -6.41 -11.61 -19.26
N CYS A 41 -5.50 -10.74 -18.80
CA CYS A 41 -4.28 -10.41 -19.54
C CYS A 41 -3.41 -11.65 -19.79
N ALA A 42 -3.20 -12.49 -18.77
CA ALA A 42 -2.41 -13.72 -18.89
C ALA A 42 -3.02 -14.70 -19.90
N ILE A 43 -4.34 -14.89 -19.88
CA ILE A 43 -5.05 -15.75 -20.83
C ILE A 43 -4.86 -15.21 -22.26
N VAL A 44 -5.14 -13.93 -22.49
CA VAL A 44 -4.97 -13.30 -23.81
C VAL A 44 -3.52 -13.42 -24.29
N CYS A 45 -2.56 -13.13 -23.42
CA CYS A 45 -1.13 -13.27 -23.71
C CYS A 45 -0.77 -14.71 -24.08
N SER A 46 -1.29 -15.71 -23.36
CA SER A 46 -0.99 -17.13 -23.63
C SER A 46 -1.52 -17.59 -24.98
N VAL A 47 -2.73 -17.15 -25.38
CA VAL A 47 -3.32 -17.48 -26.68
C VAL A 47 -2.54 -16.84 -27.83
N LEU A 48 -2.19 -15.55 -27.68
CA LEU A 48 -1.39 -14.84 -28.67
C LEU A 48 0.01 -15.44 -28.80
N ALA A 49 0.65 -15.78 -27.68
CA ALA A 49 1.94 -16.47 -27.69
C ALA A 49 1.85 -17.79 -28.46
N ALA A 50 0.87 -18.65 -28.12
CA ALA A 50 0.71 -19.94 -28.78
C ALA A 50 0.56 -19.79 -30.31
N SER A 51 -0.23 -18.82 -30.77
CA SER A 51 -0.41 -18.56 -32.20
C SER A 51 0.90 -18.16 -32.90
N LEU A 52 1.73 -17.34 -32.26
CA LEU A 52 3.03 -16.90 -32.78
C LEU A 52 4.03 -18.07 -32.81
N PHE A 53 4.11 -18.86 -31.75
CA PHE A 53 5.04 -19.99 -31.65
C PHE A 53 4.68 -21.16 -32.58
N MET A 54 3.42 -21.27 -33.03
CA MET A 54 3.03 -22.22 -34.07
C MET A 54 3.39 -21.73 -35.48
N SER A 55 3.44 -20.41 -35.69
CA SER A 55 3.59 -19.81 -37.03
C SER A 55 5.03 -19.40 -37.36
N LEU A 56 5.88 -19.18 -36.36
CA LEU A 56 7.21 -18.61 -36.50
C LEU A 56 8.26 -19.48 -35.79
N THR A 57 9.54 -19.26 -36.12
CA THR A 57 10.63 -19.87 -35.35
C THR A 57 10.63 -19.33 -33.91
N PRO A 58 11.04 -20.12 -32.91
CA PRO A 58 11.02 -19.70 -31.50
C PRO A 58 11.76 -18.40 -31.24
N LEU A 59 12.86 -18.16 -31.95
CA LEU A 59 13.64 -16.93 -31.84
C LEU A 59 12.84 -15.70 -32.28
N VAL A 60 12.24 -15.75 -33.47
CA VAL A 60 11.47 -14.62 -34.03
C VAL A 60 10.19 -14.38 -33.21
N ALA A 61 9.49 -15.44 -32.83
CA ALA A 61 8.31 -15.34 -31.95
C ALA A 61 8.65 -14.66 -30.61
N SER A 62 9.76 -15.04 -29.99
CA SER A 62 10.20 -14.45 -28.71
C SER A 62 10.55 -12.97 -28.84
N LEU A 63 11.25 -12.57 -29.91
CA LEU A 63 11.62 -11.17 -30.15
C LEU A 63 10.39 -10.26 -30.32
N ILE A 64 9.30 -10.79 -30.86
CA ILE A 64 8.03 -10.06 -31.04
C ILE A 64 7.24 -10.03 -29.73
N PHE A 65 7.19 -11.15 -29.01
CA PHE A 65 6.26 -11.33 -27.88
C PHE A 65 6.80 -10.83 -26.53
N VAL A 66 8.10 -10.96 -26.28
CA VAL A 66 8.69 -10.59 -24.98
C VAL A 66 8.59 -9.09 -24.67
N PRO A 67 8.89 -8.16 -25.61
CA PRO A 67 8.78 -6.72 -25.32
C PRO A 67 7.38 -6.26 -24.85
N PRO A 68 6.25 -6.59 -25.52
CA PRO A 68 4.94 -6.20 -25.03
C PRO A 68 4.58 -6.90 -23.71
N LEU A 69 5.03 -8.13 -23.47
CA LEU A 69 4.83 -8.81 -22.20
C LEU A 69 5.49 -8.05 -21.03
N ILE A 70 6.70 -7.54 -21.23
CA ILE A 70 7.39 -6.70 -20.24
C ILE A 70 6.59 -5.42 -19.97
N ILE A 71 6.08 -4.76 -21.01
CA ILE A 71 5.27 -3.55 -20.87
C ILE A 71 3.99 -3.84 -20.08
N ILE A 72 3.29 -4.93 -20.39
CA ILE A 72 2.08 -5.36 -19.66
C ILE A 72 2.42 -5.63 -18.20
N TYR A 73 3.51 -6.35 -17.92
CA TYR A 73 3.95 -6.63 -16.56
C TYR A 73 4.24 -5.34 -15.77
N LEU A 74 4.98 -4.39 -16.37
CA LEU A 74 5.26 -3.09 -15.75
C LEU A 74 3.96 -2.29 -15.51
N ALA A 75 3.02 -2.32 -16.44
CA ALA A 75 1.72 -1.66 -16.28
C ALA A 75 0.91 -2.25 -15.12
N LEU A 76 0.91 -3.58 -14.97
CA LEU A 76 0.25 -4.27 -13.85
C LEU A 76 0.92 -3.93 -12.51
N LEU A 77 2.25 -3.80 -12.46
CA LEU A 77 2.96 -3.35 -11.26
C LEU A 77 2.58 -1.93 -10.84
N VAL A 78 2.50 -1.00 -11.80
CA VAL A 78 2.08 0.38 -11.54
C VAL A 78 0.62 0.43 -11.06
N MET A 79 -0.25 -0.40 -11.64
CA MET A 79 -1.64 -0.49 -11.23
C MET A 79 -1.76 -1.06 -9.80
N MET A 80 -0.99 -2.11 -9.47
CA MET A 80 -0.91 -2.68 -8.13
C MET A 80 -0.48 -1.65 -7.09
N PHE A 81 0.60 -0.90 -7.38
CA PHE A 81 1.06 0.20 -6.53
C PHE A 81 -0.05 1.23 -6.28
N THR A 82 -0.78 1.59 -7.33
CA THR A 82 -1.87 2.56 -7.25
C THR A 82 -2.99 2.09 -6.34
N VAL A 83 -3.40 0.83 -6.50
CA VAL A 83 -4.45 0.21 -5.70
C VAL A 83 -4.04 0.10 -4.23
N GLU A 84 -2.85 -0.42 -3.94
CA GLU A 84 -2.31 -0.52 -2.57
C GLU A 84 -2.36 0.84 -1.86
N MET A 85 -1.89 1.87 -2.55
CA MET A 85 -1.87 3.21 -1.98
C MET A 85 -3.26 3.78 -1.80
N GLY A 86 -4.13 3.62 -2.79
CA GLY A 86 -5.52 4.04 -2.69
C GLY A 86 -6.27 3.37 -1.52
N ILE A 87 -6.04 2.08 -1.28
CA ILE A 87 -6.60 1.34 -0.15
C ILE A 87 -6.10 1.92 1.17
N SER A 88 -4.77 2.06 1.34
CA SER A 88 -4.20 2.56 2.61
C SER A 88 -4.69 3.97 2.94
N LEU A 89 -4.75 4.85 1.93
CA LEU A 89 -5.29 6.20 2.08
C LEU A 89 -6.82 6.21 2.30
N GLY A 90 -7.55 5.27 1.72
CA GLY A 90 -8.98 5.08 1.95
C GLY A 90 -9.29 4.62 3.37
N PHE A 91 -8.42 3.80 3.98
CA PHE A 91 -8.53 3.41 5.39
C PHE A 91 -8.27 4.59 6.34
N LEU A 92 -7.41 5.53 5.94
CA LEU A 92 -7.22 6.78 6.69
C LEU A 92 -8.50 7.63 6.69
N ASP A 93 -9.17 7.75 5.55
CA ASP A 93 -10.48 8.45 5.46
C ASP A 93 -11.56 7.72 6.25
N PHE A 94 -11.61 6.40 6.14
CA PHE A 94 -12.51 5.55 6.91
C PHE A 94 -12.32 5.72 8.40
N PHE A 95 -11.08 5.75 8.87
CA PHE A 95 -10.77 5.99 10.27
C PHE A 95 -11.26 7.38 10.74
N ARG A 96 -11.12 8.41 9.89
CA ARG A 96 -11.62 9.77 10.14
C ARG A 96 -13.16 9.90 10.06
N GLY A 97 -13.87 8.85 9.67
CA GLY A 97 -15.33 8.79 9.62
C GLY A 97 -15.93 8.95 8.21
N SER A 98 -15.11 9.17 7.19
CA SER A 98 -15.55 9.24 5.80
C SER A 98 -15.69 7.84 5.22
N LYS A 99 -16.76 7.54 4.46
CA LYS A 99 -16.92 6.26 3.76
C LYS A 99 -16.76 6.45 2.25
N PRO A 100 -15.52 6.58 1.73
CA PRO A 100 -15.32 6.69 0.29
C PRO A 100 -15.84 5.46 -0.45
N THR A 101 -16.42 5.63 -1.63
CA THR A 101 -16.71 4.50 -2.53
C THR A 101 -15.43 3.73 -2.82
N TYR A 102 -15.51 2.40 -2.96
CA TYR A 102 -14.35 1.54 -3.22
C TYR A 102 -13.48 2.04 -4.38
N THR A 103 -14.11 2.46 -5.48
CA THR A 103 -13.45 3.05 -6.65
C THR A 103 -12.80 4.39 -6.34
N SER A 104 -13.43 5.23 -5.53
CA SER A 104 -12.88 6.54 -5.17
C SER A 104 -11.66 6.44 -4.27
N ALA A 105 -11.63 5.45 -3.38
CA ALA A 105 -10.46 5.14 -2.56
C ALA A 105 -9.33 4.57 -3.41
N SER A 106 -9.58 3.52 -4.20
CA SER A 106 -8.54 2.87 -5.00
C SER A 106 -7.97 3.77 -6.11
N THR A 107 -8.77 4.68 -6.66
CA THR A 107 -8.33 5.64 -7.70
C THR A 107 -7.89 6.99 -7.13
N TYR A 108 -7.84 7.17 -5.81
CA TYR A 108 -7.56 8.47 -5.18
C TYR A 108 -6.31 9.14 -5.75
N ILE A 109 -5.22 8.39 -5.87
CA ILE A 109 -3.95 8.94 -6.35
C ILE A 109 -3.97 9.25 -7.86
N LEU A 110 -4.87 8.63 -8.64
CA LEU A 110 -5.01 8.90 -10.07
C LEU A 110 -5.75 10.22 -10.34
N ARG A 111 -6.44 10.77 -9.34
CA ARG A 111 -7.20 12.02 -9.48
C ARG A 111 -6.28 13.24 -9.38
N LYS A 112 -6.65 14.30 -10.12
CA LYS A 112 -6.05 15.64 -10.00
C LYS A 112 -4.51 15.66 -10.08
N ASN A 113 -3.91 14.85 -10.96
CA ASN A 113 -2.46 14.80 -11.19
C ASN A 113 -1.62 14.46 -9.94
N ARG A 114 -2.22 13.85 -8.91
CA ARG A 114 -1.52 13.47 -7.67
C ARG A 114 -0.59 12.27 -7.87
N PHE A 115 -0.84 11.46 -8.89
CA PHE A 115 -0.14 10.21 -9.16
C PHE A 115 1.37 10.41 -9.16
N TRP A 116 1.87 11.41 -9.91
CA TRP A 116 3.29 11.67 -10.02
C TRP A 116 3.94 12.04 -8.68
N LYS A 117 3.23 12.75 -7.79
CA LYS A 117 3.74 13.07 -6.46
C LYS A 117 3.91 11.79 -5.62
N PHE A 118 2.91 10.91 -5.60
CA PHE A 118 3.01 9.63 -4.89
C PHE A 118 4.06 8.71 -5.51
N PHE A 119 4.08 8.61 -6.83
CA PHE A 119 5.02 7.76 -7.56
C PHE A 119 6.47 8.15 -7.28
N TRP A 120 6.84 9.41 -7.53
CA TRP A 120 8.20 9.88 -7.27
C TRP A 120 8.58 9.82 -5.78
N THR A 121 7.60 10.01 -4.88
CA THR A 121 7.84 9.85 -3.44
C THR A 121 8.23 8.43 -3.07
N ASN A 122 7.51 7.44 -3.59
CA ASN A 122 7.83 6.04 -3.31
C ASN A 122 9.11 5.58 -4.02
N ILE A 123 9.42 6.11 -5.21
CA ILE A 123 10.71 5.87 -5.89
C ILE A 123 11.88 6.42 -5.06
N ILE A 124 11.81 7.67 -4.59
CA ILE A 124 12.88 8.26 -3.78
C ILE A 124 13.00 7.54 -2.42
N MET A 125 11.89 7.16 -1.80
CA MET A 125 11.92 6.33 -0.59
C MET A 125 12.61 4.99 -0.83
N ALA A 126 12.31 4.32 -1.95
CA ALA A 126 12.93 3.05 -2.32
C ALA A 126 14.43 3.20 -2.54
N ILE A 127 14.87 4.26 -3.24
CA ILE A 127 16.29 4.58 -3.43
C ILE A 127 16.97 4.80 -2.07
N PHE A 128 16.40 5.63 -1.19
CA PHE A 128 16.97 5.86 0.13
C PHE A 128 17.04 4.56 0.95
N LEU A 129 15.98 3.76 0.96
CA LEU A 129 15.95 2.51 1.69
C LEU A 129 17.00 1.52 1.16
N TYR A 130 17.16 1.43 -0.17
CA TYR A 130 18.17 0.61 -0.82
C TYR A 130 19.59 1.05 -0.43
N LEU A 131 19.88 2.35 -0.50
CA LEU A 131 21.18 2.91 -0.08
C LEU A 131 21.48 2.63 1.39
N TRP A 132 20.49 2.78 2.28
CA TRP A 132 20.67 2.45 3.70
C TRP A 132 20.91 0.97 3.92
N THR A 133 20.22 0.11 3.17
CA THR A 133 20.33 -1.35 3.30
C THR A 133 21.67 -1.87 2.79
N ILE A 134 22.19 -1.31 1.68
CA ILE A 134 23.55 -1.61 1.20
C ILE A 134 24.59 -1.22 2.24
N LEU A 135 24.44 -0.05 2.87
CA LEU A 135 25.38 0.40 3.88
C LEU A 135 25.36 -0.54 5.08
N PHE A 136 24.17 -0.77 5.65
CA PHE A 136 23.94 -1.73 6.72
C PHE A 136 22.45 -2.14 6.81
N ILE A 137 22.19 -3.43 7.00
CA ILE A 137 20.82 -3.98 7.08
C ILE A 137 20.01 -3.34 8.22
N VAL A 138 20.60 -3.20 9.41
CA VAL A 138 19.91 -2.68 10.61
C VAL A 138 19.45 -1.21 10.42
N PRO A 139 20.31 -0.25 10.00
CA PRO A 139 19.89 1.08 9.58
C PRO A 139 18.82 1.07 8.49
N GLY A 140 18.88 0.16 7.50
CA GLY A 140 17.84 -0.02 6.49
C GLY A 140 16.46 -0.24 7.13
N ILE A 141 16.36 -1.20 8.05
CA ILE A 141 15.11 -1.50 8.78
C ILE A 141 14.62 -0.28 9.58
N ILE A 142 15.51 0.38 10.33
CA ILE A 142 15.16 1.56 11.15
C ILE A 142 14.65 2.71 10.27
N LYS A 143 15.25 2.93 9.09
CA LYS A 143 14.81 3.95 8.14
C LYS A 143 13.49 3.58 7.48
N GLY A 144 13.27 2.29 7.18
CA GLY A 144 11.99 1.77 6.73
C GLY A 144 10.84 2.19 7.67
N TYR A 145 10.98 1.96 8.98
CA TYR A 145 9.99 2.44 9.96
C TYR A 145 9.82 3.95 9.99
N GLY A 146 10.90 4.71 9.77
CA GLY A 146 10.83 6.16 9.69
C GLY A 146 10.02 6.69 8.49
N TYR A 147 9.82 5.89 7.45
CA TYR A 147 9.17 6.32 6.20
C TYR A 147 7.71 5.89 6.08
N VAL A 148 7.22 5.04 6.98
CA VAL A 148 5.86 4.44 6.91
C VAL A 148 4.75 5.49 6.83
N MET A 149 4.91 6.65 7.48
CA MET A 149 3.87 7.69 7.53
C MET A 149 3.92 8.66 6.35
N THR A 150 4.90 8.53 5.45
CA THR A 150 5.14 9.47 4.34
C THR A 150 3.91 9.64 3.45
N ASN A 151 3.25 8.55 3.07
CA ASN A 151 2.11 8.61 2.16
C ASN A 151 0.87 9.25 2.83
N TYR A 152 0.68 9.07 4.13
CA TYR A 152 -0.38 9.76 4.88
C TYR A 152 -0.13 11.26 4.99
N ILE A 153 1.12 11.66 5.29
CA ILE A 153 1.52 13.08 5.32
C ILE A 153 1.36 13.72 3.94
N LEU A 154 1.83 13.04 2.89
CA LEU A 154 1.70 13.52 1.52
C LEU A 154 0.24 13.73 1.14
N LYS A 155 -0.66 12.81 1.53
CA LYS A 155 -2.10 12.97 1.33
C LYS A 155 -2.62 14.24 2.01
N ASP A 156 -2.37 14.39 3.30
CA ASP A 156 -2.90 15.50 4.10
C ASP A 156 -2.47 16.87 3.53
N LYS A 157 -1.21 16.99 3.10
CA LYS A 157 -0.69 18.22 2.50
C LYS A 157 -1.29 18.51 1.12
N LEU A 158 -1.42 17.48 0.27
CA LEU A 158 -2.05 17.63 -1.05
C LEU A 158 -3.55 17.97 -0.95
N GLU A 159 -4.22 17.59 0.13
CA GLU A 159 -5.61 17.98 0.40
C GLU A 159 -5.73 19.43 0.88
N ARG A 160 -4.72 19.97 1.57
CA ARG A 160 -4.63 21.39 1.93
C ARG A 160 -4.21 22.30 0.77
N GLY A 161 -3.83 21.73 -0.38
CA GLY A 161 -3.35 22.48 -1.53
C GLY A 161 -1.89 22.94 -1.41
N GLU A 162 -1.12 22.35 -0.50
CA GLU A 162 0.30 22.68 -0.34
C GLU A 162 1.14 22.13 -1.50
N GLU A 163 2.09 22.93 -1.99
CA GLU A 163 3.13 22.43 -2.90
C GLU A 163 4.18 21.64 -2.12
N VAL A 164 4.08 20.31 -2.18
CA VAL A 164 5.01 19.42 -1.47
C VAL A 164 6.06 18.89 -2.44
N THR A 165 7.31 19.06 -2.05
CA THR A 165 8.44 18.35 -2.65
C THR A 165 8.50 16.93 -2.08
N VAL A 166 8.81 15.96 -2.93
CA VAL A 166 8.92 14.53 -2.56
C VAL A 166 9.70 14.32 -1.24
N THR A 167 10.85 14.96 -1.10
CA THR A 167 11.74 14.81 0.06
C THR A 167 11.19 15.43 1.35
N GLN A 168 10.30 16.42 1.25
CA GLN A 168 9.69 17.07 2.42
C GLN A 168 8.76 16.09 3.14
N ALA A 169 7.90 15.37 2.42
CA ALA A 169 7.01 14.38 3.02
C ALA A 169 7.79 13.26 3.75
N ILE A 170 8.90 12.80 3.15
CA ILE A 170 9.78 11.78 3.75
C ILE A 170 10.42 12.32 5.03
N THR A 171 10.92 13.55 4.98
CA THR A 171 11.59 14.19 6.13
C THR A 171 10.61 14.39 7.28
N GLU A 172 9.39 14.79 6.97
CA GLU A 172 8.34 14.96 7.97
C GLU A 172 7.91 13.63 8.58
N SER A 173 7.81 12.55 7.78
CA SER A 173 7.59 11.20 8.31
C SER A 173 8.70 10.79 9.27
N ARG A 174 9.97 11.07 8.94
CA ARG A 174 11.10 10.74 9.82
C ARG A 174 11.03 11.49 11.16
N ARG A 175 10.62 12.77 11.12
CA ARG A 175 10.45 13.61 12.30
C ARG A 175 9.30 13.11 13.16
N LEU A 176 8.16 12.84 12.53
CA LEU A 176 6.95 12.32 13.19
C LEU A 176 7.19 10.95 13.84
N MET A 177 8.07 10.12 13.26
CA MET A 177 8.44 8.80 13.77
C MET A 177 9.62 8.82 14.75
N GLN A 178 10.20 9.97 15.08
CA GLN A 178 11.31 10.05 16.05
C GLN A 178 10.79 9.69 17.45
N GLY A 179 11.44 8.74 18.12
CA GLY A 179 10.95 8.18 19.39
C GLY A 179 9.93 7.05 19.25
N HIS A 180 9.15 7.00 18.15
CA HIS A 180 7.99 6.10 18.02
C HIS A 180 8.20 4.89 17.11
N LYS A 181 9.42 4.69 16.58
CA LYS A 181 9.73 3.53 15.72
C LYS A 181 9.56 2.20 16.45
N TRP A 182 9.97 2.15 17.73
CA TRP A 182 9.85 0.93 18.54
C TRP A 182 8.39 0.61 18.85
N GLU A 183 7.59 1.63 19.16
CA GLU A 183 6.15 1.47 19.39
C GLU A 183 5.46 0.90 18.14
N TYR A 184 5.79 1.42 16.97
CA TYR A 184 5.28 0.90 15.70
C TYR A 184 5.75 -0.53 15.42
N PHE A 185 7.03 -0.85 15.66
CA PHE A 185 7.55 -2.21 15.52
C PHE A 185 6.78 -3.21 16.39
N VAL A 186 6.62 -2.89 17.67
CA VAL A 186 5.89 -3.74 18.63
C VAL A 186 4.41 -3.85 18.25
N LEU A 187 3.82 -2.78 17.70
CA LEU A 187 2.47 -2.80 17.16
C LEU A 187 2.36 -3.79 16.00
N GLN A 188 3.26 -3.75 15.02
CA GLN A 188 3.28 -4.71 13.91
C GLN A 188 3.56 -6.14 14.38
N LEU A 189 4.52 -6.34 15.29
CA LEU A 189 4.84 -7.64 15.86
C LEU A 189 3.62 -8.29 16.55
N SER A 190 2.77 -7.47 17.17
CA SER A 190 1.54 -7.96 17.80
C SER A 190 0.46 -8.42 16.81
N PHE A 191 0.67 -8.26 15.50
CA PHE A 191 -0.15 -8.86 14.45
C PHE A 191 0.48 -10.12 13.85
N LEU A 192 1.77 -10.40 14.10
CA LEU A 192 2.49 -11.51 13.48
C LEU A 192 1.82 -12.87 13.74
N GLY A 193 1.35 -13.12 14.97
CA GLY A 193 0.61 -14.35 15.29
C GLY A 193 -0.71 -14.48 14.49
N TRP A 194 -1.41 -13.36 14.27
CA TRP A 194 -2.62 -13.33 13.44
C TRP A 194 -2.30 -13.53 11.95
N MET A 195 -1.16 -13.02 11.47
CA MET A 195 -0.71 -13.26 10.10
C MET A 195 -0.41 -14.73 9.86
N ILE A 196 0.26 -15.40 10.79
CA ILE A 196 0.54 -16.85 10.71
C ILE A 196 -0.78 -17.62 10.67
N LEU A 197 -1.72 -17.30 11.57
CA LEU A 197 -3.04 -17.95 11.56
C LEU A 197 -3.80 -17.70 10.26
N ALA A 198 -3.78 -16.47 9.74
CA ALA A 198 -4.41 -16.13 8.47
C ALA A 198 -3.80 -16.90 7.30
N LEU A 199 -2.48 -17.10 7.30
CA LEU A 199 -1.78 -17.91 6.30
C LEU A 199 -2.21 -19.37 6.34
N LEU A 200 -2.33 -19.97 7.54
CA LEU A 200 -2.78 -21.35 7.73
C LEU A 200 -4.23 -21.58 7.24
N THR A 201 -5.06 -20.53 7.22
CA THR A 201 -6.43 -20.59 6.67
C THR A 201 -6.50 -20.40 5.14
N PHE A 202 -5.44 -20.76 4.41
CA PHE A 202 -5.31 -20.50 2.95
C PHE A 202 -5.55 -19.04 2.59
N ASN A 203 -4.98 -18.12 3.39
CA ASN A 203 -5.12 -16.67 3.25
C ASN A 203 -6.53 -16.08 3.51
N ILE A 204 -7.54 -16.90 3.84
CA ILE A 204 -8.91 -16.40 4.08
C ILE A 204 -8.94 -15.47 5.30
N GLY A 205 -8.14 -15.73 6.33
CA GLY A 205 -8.03 -14.88 7.51
C GLY A 205 -7.56 -13.44 7.22
N PHE A 206 -6.90 -13.19 6.07
CA PHE A 206 -6.49 -11.85 5.68
C PHE A 206 -7.67 -10.93 5.35
N LEU A 207 -8.85 -11.48 5.03
CA LEU A 207 -10.05 -10.69 4.79
C LEU A 207 -10.43 -9.82 5.99
N TRP A 208 -10.26 -10.32 7.21
CA TRP A 208 -10.50 -9.53 8.44
C TRP A 208 -9.23 -8.87 8.97
N LEU A 209 -8.07 -9.50 8.78
CA LEU A 209 -6.81 -9.00 9.31
C LEU A 209 -6.35 -7.72 8.59
N VAL A 210 -6.48 -7.65 7.26
CA VAL A 210 -6.04 -6.48 6.49
C VAL A 210 -6.82 -5.22 6.88
N PRO A 211 -8.17 -5.20 6.92
CA PRO A 211 -8.92 -4.05 7.42
C PRO A 211 -8.54 -3.64 8.84
N TYR A 212 -8.32 -4.64 9.70
CA TYR A 212 -7.92 -4.40 11.08
C TYR A 212 -6.55 -3.72 11.18
N MET A 213 -5.56 -4.21 10.44
CA MET A 213 -4.23 -3.64 10.39
C MET A 213 -4.22 -2.24 9.77
N GLN A 214 -4.87 -2.04 8.62
CA GLN A 214 -4.91 -0.74 7.94
C GLN A 214 -5.62 0.33 8.79
N THR A 215 -6.71 -0.03 9.46
CA THR A 215 -7.40 0.88 10.40
C THR A 215 -6.52 1.18 11.62
N THR A 216 -5.77 0.19 12.12
CA THR A 216 -4.85 0.40 13.26
C THR A 216 -3.65 1.30 12.88
N ASN A 217 -3.11 1.14 11.67
CA ASN A 217 -2.05 2.01 11.15
C ASN A 217 -2.55 3.44 10.96
N SER A 218 -3.78 3.61 10.47
CA SER A 218 -4.45 4.92 10.37
C SER A 218 -4.65 5.56 11.74
N ALA A 219 -5.04 4.78 12.75
CA ALA A 219 -5.16 5.22 14.13
C ALA A 219 -3.81 5.67 14.71
N PHE A 220 -2.74 4.89 14.47
CA PHE A 220 -1.39 5.22 14.91
C PHE A 220 -0.89 6.53 14.27
N TYR A 221 -1.09 6.70 12.96
CA TYR A 221 -0.76 7.93 12.26
C TYR A 221 -1.51 9.13 12.84
N GLN A 222 -2.83 9.01 13.01
CA GLN A 222 -3.67 10.08 13.55
C GLN A 222 -3.21 10.48 14.96
N ASN A 223 -2.88 9.50 15.80
CA ASN A 223 -2.38 9.73 17.15
C ASN A 223 -1.04 10.48 17.17
N LEU A 224 -0.09 10.08 16.31
CA LEU A 224 1.18 10.79 16.18
C LEU A 224 0.96 12.23 15.75
N ARG A 225 0.10 12.46 14.75
CA ARG A 225 -0.21 13.79 14.23
C ARG A 225 -0.87 14.69 15.29
N ASP A 226 -1.73 14.12 16.12
CA ASP A 226 -2.46 14.87 17.15
C ASP A 226 -1.58 15.19 18.38
N ASN A 227 -0.41 14.55 18.50
CA ASN A 227 0.56 14.74 19.58
C ASN A 227 1.92 15.29 19.10
N SER A 228 2.03 15.76 17.84
CA SER A 228 3.26 16.30 17.24
C SER A 228 3.39 17.81 17.30
#